data_AF-A0AAN8IHB6-F1
#
_entry.id   AF-A0AAN8IHB6-F1
#
_cell.length_a   1.000
_cell.length_b   1.000
_cell.length_c   1.000
_cell.angle_alpha   90.00
_cell.angle_beta   90.00
_cell.angle_gamma   90.00
#
_symmetry.space_group_name_H-M   'P 1'
#
loop_
_entity.id
_entity.type
_entity.pdbx_description
1 polymer ?
#
loop_
_entity_poly.entity_id
_entity_poly.type
_entity_poly.pdbx_seq_one_letter_code
_entity_poly.pdbx_strand_id
1 'polypeptide(L)'
;MFGLPQTGIMDERTAALMAKPRCGVKDEPTMRHRRRRTLPYPRWKTNKFTFLVTAWSRRLSAGSVDEVLGRAFSEWQKHADLEFRRSHNPIMDLKFGCLWGMDDGLLRSSEIGV
;
A
#
# COMPACT_ATOMS: atom_id res chain seq x y z
N MET A 1 8.99 15.70 -7.87
CA MET A 1 9.97 14.95 -7.04
C MET A 1 10.49 15.91 -5.97
N PHE A 2 10.31 15.61 -4.68
CA PHE A 2 10.71 16.27 -3.40
C PHE A 2 11.13 17.76 -3.25
N GLY A 3 11.24 18.57 -4.31
CA GLY A 3 11.55 20.01 -4.27
C GLY A 3 13.02 20.33 -3.95
N LEU A 4 13.92 19.34 -3.99
CA LEU A 4 15.35 19.53 -3.70
C LEU A 4 16.13 19.88 -4.97
N PRO A 5 17.18 20.72 -4.88
CA PRO A 5 18.10 20.97 -5.98
C PRO A 5 18.79 19.68 -6.43
N GLN A 6 18.87 19.45 -7.74
CA GLN A 6 19.53 18.26 -8.29
C GLN A 6 21.05 18.48 -8.33
N THR A 7 21.70 18.29 -7.18
CA THR A 7 23.15 18.44 -7.03
C THR A 7 23.91 17.13 -7.29
N GLY A 8 23.25 15.98 -7.13
CA GLY A 8 23.87 14.66 -7.24
C GLY A 8 24.73 14.28 -6.02
N ILE A 9 24.74 15.09 -4.96
CA ILE A 9 25.51 14.88 -3.73
C ILE A 9 24.53 14.65 -2.58
N MET A 10 24.90 13.82 -1.60
CA MET A 10 24.16 13.69 -0.35
C MET A 10 24.38 14.94 0.52
N ASP A 11 23.58 15.96 0.30
CA ASP A 11 23.57 17.18 1.12
C ASP A 11 22.70 17.01 2.38
N GLU A 12 22.89 17.89 3.36
CA GLU A 12 22.17 17.83 4.64
C GLU A 12 20.65 17.89 4.46
N ARG A 13 20.17 18.63 3.46
CA ARG A 13 18.75 18.75 3.14
C ARG A 13 18.18 17.44 2.59
N THR A 14 18.92 16.77 1.71
CA THR A 14 18.56 15.44 1.19
C THR A 14 18.57 14.41 2.31
N ALA A 15 19.61 14.40 3.15
CA ALA A 15 19.71 13.48 4.29
C ALA A 15 18.53 13.68 5.27
N ALA A 16 18.22 14.92 5.63
CA ALA A 16 17.09 15.24 6.50
C ALA A 16 15.74 14.86 5.88
N LEU A 17 15.59 14.95 4.56
CA LEU A 17 14.37 14.53 3.87
C LEU A 17 14.24 13.01 3.81
N MET A 18 15.33 12.29 3.53
CA MET A 18 15.36 10.82 3.50
C MET A 18 15.13 10.19 4.88
N ALA A 19 15.51 10.87 5.96
CA ALA A 19 15.32 10.39 7.34
C ALA A 19 13.85 10.46 7.82
N LYS A 20 12.97 11.17 7.11
CA LYS A 20 11.55 11.27 7.51
C LYS A 20 10.85 9.92 7.28
N PRO A 21 9.96 9.49 8.20
CA PRO A 21 9.18 8.28 8.01
C PRO A 21 8.36 8.39 6.71
N ARG A 22 8.46 7.36 5.87
CA ARG A 22 7.88 7.30 4.52
C ARG A 22 7.19 5.95 4.30
N CYS A 23 6.38 5.86 3.23
CA CYS A 23 5.88 4.56 2.81
C CYS A 23 7.02 3.68 2.29
N GLY A 24 6.87 2.36 2.41
CA GLY A 24 7.82 1.37 1.91
C GLY A 24 7.75 1.13 0.39
N VAL A 25 6.85 1.84 -0.31
CA VAL A 25 6.70 1.74 -1.77
C VAL A 25 7.81 2.56 -2.43
N LYS A 26 8.41 2.04 -3.51
CA LYS A 26 9.43 2.76 -4.28
C LYS A 26 8.82 3.97 -4.98
N ASP A 27 9.55 5.09 -4.97
CA ASP A 27 9.08 6.34 -5.59
C ASP A 27 9.06 6.24 -7.13
N GLU A 28 10.02 5.50 -7.71
CA GLU A 28 10.09 5.23 -9.15
C GLU A 28 9.57 3.81 -9.44
N PRO A 29 8.54 3.64 -10.29
CA PRO A 29 8.06 2.32 -10.67
C PRO A 29 9.16 1.56 -11.41
N THR A 30 9.33 0.28 -11.08
CA THR A 30 10.16 -0.62 -11.89
C THR A 30 9.42 -0.93 -13.19
N MET A 31 9.49 -0.04 -14.18
CA MET A 31 9.05 -0.37 -15.52
C MET A 31 10.02 -1.41 -16.08
N ARG A 32 9.66 -2.69 -15.97
CA ARG A 32 10.30 -3.70 -16.84
C ARG A 32 10.08 -3.20 -18.26
N HIS A 33 11.17 -3.06 -19.02
CA HIS A 33 11.22 -2.76 -20.46
C HIS A 33 10.48 -3.81 -21.32
N ARG A 34 9.28 -4.22 -20.95
CA ARG A 34 8.43 -5.07 -21.76
C ARG A 34 7.65 -4.14 -22.66
N ARG A 35 8.15 -3.98 -23.88
CA ARG A 35 7.44 -3.42 -25.03
C ARG A 35 5.98 -3.91 -25.00
N ARG A 36 5.04 -3.11 -24.53
CA ARG A 36 3.60 -3.17 -24.82
C ARG A 36 2.87 -2.07 -24.04
N ARG A 37 1.84 -1.55 -24.70
CA ARG A 37 0.93 -0.50 -24.26
C ARG A 37 0.09 -0.97 -23.07
N THR A 38 0.71 -1.16 -21.92
CA THR A 38 0.02 -1.60 -20.71
C THR A 38 0.34 -0.61 -19.60
N LEU A 39 -0.70 -0.20 -18.88
CA LEU A 39 -0.57 0.76 -17.78
C LEU A 39 0.51 0.30 -16.79
N PRO A 40 1.27 1.22 -16.16
CA PRO A 40 2.31 0.87 -15.20
C PRO A 40 1.79 0.04 -14.03
N TYR A 41 0.50 0.16 -13.74
CA TYR A 41 -0.19 -0.56 -12.68
C TYR A 41 -1.37 -1.36 -13.24
N PRO A 42 -1.57 -2.61 -12.77
CA PRO A 42 -2.79 -3.35 -13.06
C PRO A 42 -4.00 -2.55 -12.55
N ARG A 43 -5.06 -2.54 -13.36
CA ARG A 43 -6.35 -1.97 -12.96
C ARG A 43 -7.23 -3.11 -12.49
N TRP A 44 -7.85 -2.91 -11.33
CA TRP A 44 -8.96 -3.75 -10.89
C TRP A 44 -10.07 -3.76 -11.95
N LYS A 45 -10.62 -4.94 -12.22
CA LYS A 45 -11.74 -5.12 -13.16
C LYS A 45 -13.10 -4.87 -12.51
N THR A 46 -13.14 -4.93 -11.19
CA THR A 46 -14.34 -4.81 -10.37
C THR A 46 -14.18 -3.65 -9.40
N ASN A 47 -15.31 -3.02 -9.09
CA ASN A 47 -15.39 -1.90 -8.15
C ASN A 47 -15.74 -2.37 -6.72
N LYS A 48 -16.06 -3.66 -6.57
CA LYS A 48 -16.41 -4.27 -5.29
C LYS A 48 -15.21 -5.03 -4.78
N PHE A 49 -14.74 -4.65 -3.60
CA PHE A 49 -13.59 -5.22 -2.95
C PHE A 49 -13.95 -5.82 -1.61
N THR A 50 -13.37 -6.98 -1.35
CA THR A 50 -13.47 -7.67 -0.07
C THR A 50 -12.14 -7.59 0.67
N PHE A 51 -12.19 -7.25 1.96
CA PHE A 51 -10.98 -7.17 2.79
C PHE A 51 -11.05 -8.03 4.06
N LEU A 52 -9.87 -8.51 4.47
CA LEU A 52 -9.66 -9.28 5.69
C LEU A 52 -8.47 -8.71 6.48
N VAL A 53 -8.63 -8.59 7.79
CA VAL A 53 -7.51 -8.28 8.71
C VAL A 53 -6.99 -9.59 9.28
N THR A 54 -5.78 -9.99 8.89
CA THR A 54 -5.17 -11.29 9.25
C THR A 54 -4.32 -11.19 10.52
N ALA A 55 -3.56 -10.10 10.66
CA ALA A 55 -2.63 -9.91 11.78
C ALA A 55 -2.93 -8.62 12.53
N TRP A 56 -3.28 -8.75 13.81
CA TRP A 56 -3.61 -7.63 14.68
C TRP A 56 -2.38 -7.08 15.39
N SER A 57 -2.33 -5.75 15.57
CA SER A 57 -1.29 -5.11 16.37
C SER A 57 -1.56 -5.31 17.86
N ARG A 58 -0.52 -5.60 18.65
CA ARG A 58 -0.62 -5.60 20.13
C ARG A 58 -0.90 -4.21 20.71
N ARG A 59 -0.67 -3.14 19.94
CA ARG A 59 -0.81 -1.75 20.40
C ARG A 59 -2.17 -1.13 20.07
N LEU A 60 -2.96 -1.75 19.20
CA LEU A 60 -4.22 -1.20 18.72
C LEU A 60 -5.35 -2.20 18.95
N SER A 61 -6.50 -1.71 19.42
CA SER A 61 -7.69 -2.53 19.55
C SER A 61 -8.27 -2.87 18.17
N ALA A 62 -8.95 -4.00 18.05
CA ALA A 62 -9.57 -4.40 16.79
C ALA A 62 -10.60 -3.37 16.30
N GLY A 63 -11.40 -2.82 17.21
CA GLY A 63 -12.39 -1.78 16.88
C GLY A 63 -11.76 -0.50 16.35
N SER A 64 -10.63 -0.06 16.92
CA SER A 64 -9.91 1.12 16.44
C SER A 64 -9.37 0.94 15.03
N VAL A 65 -8.85 -0.25 14.72
CA VAL A 65 -8.37 -0.58 13.37
C VAL A 65 -9.52 -0.60 12.38
N ASP A 66 -10.65 -1.21 12.73
CA ASP A 66 -11.83 -1.27 11.87
C ASP A 66 -12.40 0.13 11.59
N GLU A 67 -12.41 1.00 12.59
CA GLU A 67 -12.83 2.40 12.45
C GLU A 67 -11.90 3.17 11.49
N VAL A 68 -10.58 3.04 11.68
CA VAL A 68 -9.59 3.72 10.83
C VAL A 68 -9.66 3.20 9.40
N LEU A 69 -9.81 1.89 9.21
CA LEU A 69 -10.00 1.30 7.87
C LEU A 69 -11.30 1.81 7.23
N GLY A 70 -12.40 1.85 7.99
CA GLY A 70 -13.68 2.39 7.50
C GLY A 70 -13.57 3.85 7.06
N ARG A 71 -12.88 4.69 7.83
CA ARG A 71 -12.61 6.09 7.47
C ARG A 71 -11.74 6.19 6.21
N ALA A 72 -10.66 5.40 6.15
CA ALA A 72 -9.77 5.38 4.99
C ALA A 72 -10.52 4.97 3.72
N PHE A 73 -11.33 3.91 3.77
CA PHE A 73 -12.15 3.48 2.64
C PHE A 73 -13.18 4.53 2.24
N SER A 74 -13.84 5.18 3.21
CA SER A 74 -14.81 6.22 2.93
C SER A 74 -14.23 7.36 2.08
N GLU A 75 -12.99 7.80 2.33
CA GLU A 75 -12.33 8.81 1.50
C GLU A 75 -12.16 8.36 0.04
N TRP A 76 -11.80 7.09 -0.19
CA TRP A 76 -11.71 6.54 -1.54
C TRP A 76 -13.09 6.43 -2.21
N GLN A 77 -14.11 6.00 -1.47
CA GLN A 77 -15.48 5.85 -2.00
C GLN A 77 -16.14 7.18 -2.35
N LYS A 78 -15.75 8.29 -1.72
CA LYS A 78 -16.25 9.63 -2.08
C LYS A 78 -15.81 10.08 -3.47
N HIS A 79 -14.61 9.69 -3.88
CA HIS A 79 -13.98 10.16 -5.12
C HIS A 79 -13.93 9.11 -6.23
N ALA A 80 -14.21 7.85 -5.91
CA ALA A 80 -14.28 6.76 -6.86
C ALA A 80 -15.49 5.87 -6.55
N ASP A 81 -16.12 5.32 -7.58
CA ASP A 81 -17.21 4.35 -7.46
C ASP A 81 -16.67 3.01 -6.97
N LEU A 82 -16.31 2.93 -5.68
CA LEU A 82 -15.75 1.73 -5.04
C LEU A 82 -16.65 1.28 -3.90
N GLU A 83 -16.72 -0.03 -3.67
CA GLU A 83 -17.47 -0.63 -2.57
C GLU A 83 -16.54 -1.56 -1.79
N PHE A 84 -16.30 -1.27 -0.51
CA PHE A 84 -15.48 -2.11 0.36
C PHE A 84 -16.35 -2.90 1.33
N ARG A 85 -16.18 -4.21 1.38
CA ARG A 85 -16.87 -5.10 2.32
C ARG A 85 -15.89 -5.93 3.12
N ARG A 86 -16.11 -6.00 4.43
CA ARG A 86 -15.38 -6.95 5.27
C ARG A 86 -15.92 -8.35 5.02
N SER A 87 -15.04 -9.32 4.85
CA SER A 87 -15.41 -10.72 4.75
C SER A 87 -14.44 -11.57 5.57
N HIS A 88 -14.79 -12.81 5.86
CA HIS A 88 -13.91 -13.78 6.54
C HIS A 88 -13.58 -15.00 5.66
N ASN A 89 -13.97 -14.96 4.38
CA ASN A 89 -13.68 -16.00 3.41
C ASN A 89 -12.19 -16.03 3.00
N PRO A 90 -11.65 -17.17 2.56
CA PRO A 90 -10.27 -17.27 2.10
C PRO A 90 -10.02 -16.61 0.73
N ILE A 91 -11.08 -16.38 -0.06
CA ILE A 91 -11.03 -15.72 -1.38
C ILE A 91 -11.38 -14.24 -1.18
N MET A 92 -10.36 -13.38 -1.16
CA MET A 92 -10.47 -11.94 -0.91
C MET A 92 -9.56 -11.14 -1.82
N ASP A 93 -9.91 -9.87 -2.02
CA ASP A 93 -9.12 -8.95 -2.84
C ASP A 93 -8.01 -8.26 -2.02
N LEU A 94 -8.27 -7.93 -0.76
CA LEU A 94 -7.38 -7.13 0.09
C LEU A 94 -7.11 -7.83 1.43
N LYS A 95 -5.84 -7.88 1.83
CA LYS A 95 -5.42 -8.41 3.15
C LYS A 95 -4.64 -7.35 3.90
N PHE A 96 -5.05 -7.05 5.12
CA PHE A 96 -4.37 -6.12 6.03
C PHE A 96 -3.78 -6.89 7.20
N GLY A 97 -2.56 -6.54 7.58
CA GLY A 97 -1.90 -7.17 8.72
C GLY A 97 -0.76 -6.31 9.26
N CYS A 98 -0.62 -6.28 10.57
CA CYS A 98 0.54 -5.70 11.24
C CYS A 98 1.63 -6.76 11.33
N LEU A 99 2.61 -6.68 10.43
CA LEU A 99 3.77 -7.56 10.40
C LEU A 99 4.93 -6.81 11.07
N TRP A 100 5.40 -7.32 12.21
CA TRP A 100 6.55 -6.78 12.92
C TRP A 100 7.83 -7.43 12.37
N GLY A 101 8.75 -6.64 11.84
CA GLY A 101 10.09 -7.08 11.43
C GLY A 101 10.14 -7.85 10.11
N MET A 102 9.85 -7.20 8.99
CA MET A 102 9.99 -7.79 7.66
C MET A 102 11.22 -7.21 6.93
N ASP A 103 12.40 -7.61 7.40
CA ASP A 103 13.63 -7.66 6.59
C ASP A 103 13.84 -9.07 5.99
N ASP A 104 13.02 -10.07 6.36
CA ASP A 104 13.11 -11.43 5.82
C ASP A 104 12.12 -11.64 4.67
N GLY A 105 12.64 -11.67 3.44
CA GLY A 105 11.94 -11.79 2.16
C GLY A 105 11.14 -13.08 1.92
N LEU A 106 10.15 -13.37 2.76
CA LEU A 106 9.31 -14.57 2.66
C LEU A 106 7.83 -14.33 2.34
N LEU A 107 7.43 -13.11 1.98
CA LEU A 107 6.21 -12.94 1.19
C LEU A 107 6.58 -13.10 -0.29
N ARG A 108 6.35 -14.31 -0.80
CA ARG A 108 6.36 -14.58 -2.25
C ARG A 108 5.56 -13.46 -2.90
N SER A 109 6.17 -12.84 -3.90
CA SER A 109 5.64 -11.77 -4.76
C SER A 109 4.29 -12.09 -5.44
N SER A 110 3.63 -13.19 -5.08
CA SER A 110 2.36 -13.68 -5.60
C SER A 110 1.13 -13.29 -4.76
N GLU A 111 1.28 -12.70 -3.57
CA GLU A 111 0.12 -12.36 -2.70
C GLU A 111 -0.21 -10.87 -2.60
N ILE A 112 0.62 -10.01 -3.20
CA ILE A 112 0.25 -8.62 -3.47
C ILE A 112 -0.10 -8.55 -4.96
N GLY A 113 -1.26 -9.12 -5.29
CA GLY A 113 -1.93 -8.81 -6.54
C GLY A 113 -2.76 -7.56 -6.32
N VAL A 114 -2.31 -6.45 -6.88
CA VAL A 114 -3.18 -5.33 -7.25
C VAL A 114 -3.86 -5.69 -8.57
#